data_AF-A0A7C4YRU0-F1
#
_entry.id   AF-A0A7C4YRU0-F1
#
_cell.length_a   1.000
_cell.length_b   1.000
_cell.length_c   1.000
_cell.angle_alpha   90.00
_cell.angle_beta   90.00
_cell.angle_gamma   90.00
#
_symmetry.space_group_name_H-M   'P 1'
#
loop_
_entity.id
_entity.type
_entity.pdbx_description
1 polymer ?
#
loop_
_entity_poly.entity_id
_entity_poly.type
_entity_poly.pdbx_seq_one_letter_code
_entity_poly.pdbx_strand_id
1 'polypeptide(L)'
;MLDPYKILGIKEDASIEEIKNAYYRLAKKFHPDHAPEHDRNIFIENFLNITWAYKMLINNEKRKEVNKLLKEGKLEKERDRLKREARDRTLNEGINLLRKNNVRAERYLKMAYLLDKGNPVCKSYYGLVLVFLQKIDEGLELLNKAYSEVPDNLDILLNLSEAYLELNRLRESKNFLKRAMRIEKNNSRIISILERLKGR
;
A
#
# COMPACT_ATOMS: atom_id res chain seq x y z
N MET A 1 -4.76 5.78 -18.82
CA MET A 1 -6.15 6.25 -18.63
C MET A 1 -7.15 5.11 -18.33
N LEU A 2 -7.53 4.91 -17.05
CA LEU A 2 -8.69 4.06 -16.70
C LEU A 2 -9.93 4.95 -16.56
N ASP A 3 -10.75 4.95 -17.60
CA ASP A 3 -12.04 5.64 -17.65
C ASP A 3 -13.11 4.77 -16.94
N PRO A 4 -13.87 5.30 -15.95
CA PRO A 4 -14.93 4.57 -15.25
C PRO A 4 -15.96 3.90 -16.17
N TYR A 5 -16.30 4.54 -17.29
CA TYR A 5 -17.22 4.00 -18.28
C TYR A 5 -16.60 2.79 -18.99
N LYS A 6 -15.32 2.89 -19.36
CA LYS A 6 -14.56 1.77 -19.94
C LYS A 6 -14.35 0.63 -18.95
N ILE A 7 -14.10 0.93 -17.67
CA ILE A 7 -13.97 -0.08 -16.61
C ILE A 7 -15.27 -0.89 -16.50
N LEU A 8 -16.43 -0.22 -16.48
CA LEU A 8 -17.72 -0.90 -16.40
C LEU A 8 -18.17 -1.48 -17.75
N GLY A 9 -17.51 -1.10 -18.85
CA GLY A 9 -17.87 -1.52 -20.20
C GLY A 9 -19.21 -0.95 -20.66
N ILE A 10 -19.48 0.32 -20.34
CA ILE A 10 -20.72 1.03 -20.64
C ILE A 10 -20.42 2.37 -21.32
N LYS A 11 -21.44 3.01 -21.89
CA LYS A 11 -21.33 4.33 -22.53
C LYS A 11 -21.45 5.48 -21.51
N GLU A 12 -21.00 6.67 -21.89
CA GLU A 12 -21.06 7.88 -21.04
C GLU A 12 -22.49 8.34 -20.72
N ASP A 13 -23.46 7.99 -21.57
CA ASP A 13 -24.89 8.27 -21.42
C ASP A 13 -25.65 7.16 -20.68
N ALA A 14 -24.96 6.11 -20.21
CA ALA A 14 -25.58 4.97 -19.54
C ALA A 14 -26.48 5.40 -18.36
N SER A 15 -27.65 4.79 -18.28
CA SER A 15 -28.60 4.95 -17.18
C SER A 15 -28.04 4.41 -15.86
N ILE A 16 -28.67 4.82 -14.75
CA ILE A 16 -28.35 4.30 -13.41
C ILE A 16 -28.50 2.78 -13.36
N GLU A 17 -29.48 2.23 -14.08
CA GLU A 17 -29.75 0.80 -14.12
C GLU A 17 -28.63 0.04 -14.86
N GLU A 18 -28.17 0.55 -16.00
CA GLU A 18 -27.02 -0.01 -16.71
C GLU A 18 -25.74 0.02 -15.88
N ILE A 19 -25.51 1.10 -15.13
CA ILE A 19 -24.36 1.23 -14.23
C ILE A 19 -24.40 0.15 -13.14
N LYS A 20 -25.57 -0.06 -12.50
CA LYS A 20 -25.75 -1.10 -11.48
C LYS A 20 -25.55 -2.50 -12.05
N ASN A 21 -26.16 -2.80 -13.20
CA ASN A 21 -26.07 -4.11 -13.83
C ASN A 21 -24.63 -4.43 -14.27
N ALA A 22 -23.92 -3.46 -14.82
CA ALA A 22 -22.51 -3.60 -15.14
C ALA A 22 -21.65 -3.88 -13.89
N TYR A 23 -21.88 -3.13 -12.81
CA TYR A 23 -21.20 -3.35 -11.54
C TYR A 23 -21.45 -4.76 -10.99
N TYR A 24 -22.70 -5.21 -10.89
CA TYR A 24 -23.02 -6.54 -10.34
C TYR A 24 -22.37 -7.67 -11.15
N ARG A 25 -22.42 -7.59 -12.48
CA ARG A 25 -21.79 -8.57 -13.37
C ARG A 25 -20.28 -8.65 -13.14
N LEU A 26 -19.61 -7.50 -13.08
CA LEU A 26 -18.16 -7.44 -12.93
C LEU A 26 -17.70 -7.76 -11.50
N ALA A 27 -18.41 -7.29 -10.48
CA ALA A 27 -18.14 -7.59 -9.07
C ALA A 27 -18.24 -9.09 -8.80
N LYS A 28 -19.24 -9.77 -9.37
CA LYS A 28 -19.37 -11.24 -9.29
C LYS A 28 -18.21 -11.95 -9.98
N LYS A 29 -17.77 -11.46 -11.15
CA LYS A 29 -16.67 -12.05 -11.92
C LYS A 29 -15.31 -11.92 -11.23
N PHE A 30 -15.05 -10.77 -10.60
CA PHE A 30 -13.76 -10.44 -10.00
C PHE A 30 -13.78 -10.47 -8.46
N HIS A 31 -14.76 -11.13 -7.84
CA HIS A 31 -14.87 -11.18 -6.39
C HIS A 31 -13.64 -11.86 -5.77
N PRO A 32 -12.97 -11.25 -4.76
CA PRO A 32 -11.74 -11.80 -4.18
C PRO A 32 -11.92 -13.19 -3.54
N ASP A 33 -13.13 -13.54 -3.12
CA ASP A 33 -13.43 -14.85 -2.49
C ASP A 33 -13.29 -16.03 -3.45
N HIS A 34 -13.35 -15.81 -4.76
CA HIS A 34 -13.20 -16.86 -5.77
C HIS A 34 -11.90 -16.72 -6.57
N ALA A 35 -10.99 -15.86 -6.10
CA ALA A 35 -9.73 -15.59 -6.78
C ALA A 35 -8.76 -16.78 -6.64
N PRO A 36 -8.21 -17.31 -7.75
CA PRO A 36 -7.11 -18.26 -7.70
C PRO A 36 -5.90 -17.66 -6.96
N GLU A 37 -5.13 -18.49 -6.26
CA GLU A 37 -3.98 -18.04 -5.45
C GLU A 37 -3.00 -17.16 -6.26
N HIS A 38 -2.67 -17.61 -7.47
CA HIS A 38 -1.73 -16.92 -8.38
C HIS A 38 -2.30 -15.61 -8.97
N ASP A 39 -3.63 -15.53 -9.10
CA ASP A 39 -4.33 -14.36 -9.67
C ASP A 39 -4.97 -13.46 -8.60
N ARG A 40 -4.77 -13.77 -7.32
CA ARG A 40 -5.41 -13.07 -6.20
C ARG A 40 -5.23 -11.56 -6.28
N ASN A 41 -4.04 -11.11 -6.68
CA ASN A 41 -3.73 -9.70 -6.84
C ASN A 41 -4.50 -9.05 -8.00
N ILE A 42 -4.63 -9.76 -9.13
CA ILE A 42 -5.36 -9.29 -10.31
C ILE A 42 -6.86 -9.14 -9.98
N PHE A 43 -7.42 -10.09 -9.25
CA PHE A 43 -8.82 -10.04 -8.80
C PHE A 43 -9.06 -8.86 -7.84
N ILE A 44 -8.19 -8.70 -6.84
CA ILE A 44 -8.28 -7.58 -5.90
C ILE A 44 -8.20 -6.24 -6.63
N GLU A 45 -7.23 -6.08 -7.54
CA GLU A 45 -7.07 -4.84 -8.30
C GLU A 45 -8.28 -4.53 -9.17
N ASN A 46 -8.78 -5.51 -9.91
CA ASN A 46 -10.00 -5.34 -10.72
C ASN A 46 -11.20 -5.00 -9.86
N PHE A 47 -11.43 -5.72 -8.76
CA PHE A 47 -12.56 -5.49 -7.87
C PHE A 47 -12.56 -4.07 -7.29
N LEU A 48 -11.39 -3.57 -6.89
CA LEU A 48 -11.23 -2.20 -6.41
C LEU A 48 -11.53 -1.18 -7.50
N ASN A 49 -11.03 -1.38 -8.72
CA ASN A 49 -11.29 -0.49 -9.86
C ASN A 49 -12.78 -0.47 -10.24
N ILE A 50 -13.43 -1.63 -10.30
CA ILE A 50 -14.87 -1.79 -10.58
C ILE A 50 -15.70 -1.08 -9.52
N THR A 51 -15.39 -1.31 -8.24
CA THR A 51 -16.09 -0.69 -7.11
C THR A 51 -15.91 0.82 -7.12
N TRP A 52 -14.71 1.31 -7.43
CA TRP A 52 -14.44 2.74 -7.57
C TRP A 52 -15.24 3.35 -8.73
N ALA A 53 -15.21 2.74 -9.92
CA ALA A 53 -15.94 3.23 -11.09
C ALA A 53 -17.45 3.32 -10.81
N TYR A 54 -18.03 2.28 -10.22
CA TYR A 54 -19.41 2.30 -9.76
C TYR A 54 -19.70 3.44 -8.79
N LYS A 55 -18.88 3.62 -7.74
CA LYS A 55 -19.04 4.70 -6.75
C LYS A 55 -18.97 6.10 -7.36
N MET A 56 -18.16 6.28 -8.41
CA MET A 56 -18.05 7.56 -9.09
C MET A 56 -19.26 7.82 -10.01
N LEU A 57 -19.75 6.79 -10.69
CA LEU A 57 -20.81 6.94 -11.70
C LEU A 57 -22.23 6.90 -11.13
N ILE A 58 -22.46 6.18 -10.03
CA ILE A 58 -23.80 6.03 -9.43
C ILE A 58 -24.30 7.30 -8.74
N ASN A 59 -23.36 8.14 -8.27
CA ASN A 59 -23.68 9.41 -7.63
C ASN A 59 -23.63 10.52 -8.68
N ASN A 60 -24.74 11.26 -8.83
CA ASN A 60 -24.87 12.29 -9.87
C ASN A 60 -23.82 13.41 -9.76
N GLU A 61 -23.43 13.82 -8.56
CA GLU A 61 -22.42 14.87 -8.37
C GLU A 61 -21.02 14.37 -8.75
N LYS A 62 -20.65 13.18 -8.29
CA LYS A 62 -19.38 12.54 -8.64
C LYS A 62 -19.29 12.24 -10.13
N ARG A 63 -20.38 11.81 -10.76
CA ARG A 63 -20.44 11.56 -12.21
C ARG A 63 -20.21 12.85 -12.98
N LYS A 64 -20.80 13.98 -12.55
CA LYS A 64 -20.56 15.30 -13.15
C LYS A 64 -19.09 15.70 -13.02
N GLU A 65 -18.49 15.49 -11.85
CA GLU A 65 -17.06 15.76 -11.62
C GLU A 65 -16.16 14.90 -12.53
N VAL A 66 -16.41 13.60 -12.61
CA VAL A 66 -15.71 12.69 -13.52
C VAL A 66 -15.82 13.16 -14.96
N ASN A 67 -17.02 13.53 -15.42
CA ASN A 67 -17.23 13.99 -16.80
C ASN A 67 -16.48 15.29 -17.08
N LYS A 68 -16.42 16.20 -16.11
CA LYS A 68 -15.60 17.41 -16.20
C LYS A 68 -14.11 17.06 -16.32
N LEU A 69 -13.60 16.19 -15.44
CA LEU A 69 -12.20 15.77 -15.43
C LEU A 69 -11.80 15.00 -16.69
N LEU A 70 -12.70 14.21 -17.28
CA LEU A 70 -12.50 13.52 -18.56
C LEU A 70 -12.32 14.53 -19.70
N LYS A 71 -13.22 15.51 -19.81
CA LYS A 71 -13.14 16.58 -20.82
C LYS A 71 -11.87 17.42 -20.68
N GLU A 72 -11.43 17.65 -19.46
CA GLU A 72 -10.19 18.40 -19.17
C GLU A 72 -8.91 17.55 -19.31
N GLY A 73 -9.02 16.24 -19.54
CA GLY A 73 -7.86 15.33 -19.57
C GLY A 73 -7.16 15.17 -18.21
N LYS A 74 -7.82 15.53 -17.10
CA LYS A 74 -7.25 15.55 -15.74
C LYS A 74 -7.63 14.35 -14.88
N LEU A 75 -8.51 13.47 -15.36
CA LEU A 75 -9.01 12.34 -14.58
C LEU A 75 -7.88 11.43 -14.06
N GLU A 76 -6.87 11.16 -14.88
CA GLU A 76 -5.74 10.31 -14.49
C GLU A 76 -4.94 10.92 -13.33
N LYS A 77 -4.66 12.23 -13.40
CA LYS A 77 -3.97 12.96 -12.33
C LYS A 77 -4.76 12.95 -11.03
N GLU A 78 -6.07 13.14 -11.09
CA GLU A 78 -6.93 13.12 -9.90
C GLU A 78 -7.03 11.71 -9.29
N ARG A 79 -7.17 10.68 -10.13
CA ARG A 79 -7.15 9.29 -9.66
C ARG A 79 -5.84 8.95 -8.98
N ASP A 80 -4.70 9.33 -9.56
CA ASP A 80 -3.40 9.08 -8.97
C ASP A 80 -3.21 9.83 -7.65
N ARG A 81 -3.77 11.04 -7.53
CA ARG A 81 -3.86 11.76 -6.26
C ARG A 81 -4.67 10.98 -5.22
N LEU A 82 -5.89 10.55 -5.54
CA LEU A 82 -6.73 9.77 -4.63
C LEU A 82 -6.09 8.44 -4.22
N LYS A 83 -5.39 7.78 -5.15
CA LYS A 83 -4.63 6.54 -4.89
C LYS A 83 -3.49 6.79 -3.90
N ARG A 84 -2.75 7.89 -4.04
CA ARG A 84 -1.72 8.32 -3.08
C ARG A 84 -2.32 8.62 -1.70
N GLU A 85 -3.41 9.38 -1.64
CA GLU A 85 -4.09 9.69 -0.37
C GLU A 85 -4.65 8.44 0.32
N ALA A 86 -5.21 7.49 -0.44
CA ALA A 86 -5.65 6.22 0.09
C ALA A 86 -4.47 5.38 0.61
N ARG A 87 -3.37 5.30 -0.14
CA ARG A 87 -2.12 4.65 0.29
C ARG A 87 -1.62 5.25 1.61
N ASP A 88 -1.52 6.57 1.71
CA ASP A 88 -0.96 7.25 2.89
C ASP A 88 -1.80 6.99 4.14
N ARG A 89 -3.12 7.08 4.03
CA ARG A 89 -4.03 6.71 5.13
C ARG A 89 -3.87 5.25 5.54
N THR A 90 -3.81 4.34 4.55
CA THR A 90 -3.68 2.89 4.80
C THR A 90 -2.33 2.56 5.45
N LEU A 91 -1.26 3.21 4.99
CA LEU A 91 0.08 3.05 5.52
C LEU A 91 0.16 3.52 6.98
N ASN A 92 -0.35 4.72 7.27
CA ASN A 92 -0.35 5.28 8.62
C ASN A 92 -1.11 4.39 9.62
N GLU A 93 -2.26 3.85 9.22
CA GLU A 93 -2.99 2.90 10.05
C GLU A 93 -2.21 1.60 10.26
N GLY A 94 -1.59 1.07 9.20
CA GLY A 94 -0.73 -0.11 9.30
C GLY A 94 0.46 0.09 10.24
N ILE A 95 1.12 1.25 10.18
CA ILE A 95 2.23 1.61 11.09
C ILE A 95 1.75 1.72 12.53
N ASN A 96 0.60 2.36 12.76
CA ASN A 96 0.00 2.48 14.09
C ASN A 96 -0.32 1.09 14.70
N LEU A 97 -0.90 0.19 13.90
CA LEU A 97 -1.18 -1.18 14.30
C LEU A 97 0.10 -1.98 14.57
N LEU A 98 1.13 -1.81 13.73
CA LEU A 98 2.42 -2.47 13.90
C LEU A 98 3.07 -2.09 15.24
N ARG A 99 3.08 -0.80 15.59
CA ARG A 99 3.61 -0.31 16.87
C ARG A 99 2.86 -0.87 18.09
N LYS A 100 1.59 -1.22 17.92
CA LYS A 100 0.75 -1.85 18.95
C LYS A 100 0.83 -3.39 18.93
N ASN A 101 1.75 -3.96 18.14
CA ASN A 101 1.88 -5.39 17.90
C ASN A 101 0.54 -6.06 17.51
N ASN A 102 -0.26 -5.38 16.69
CA ASN A 102 -1.57 -5.86 16.29
C ASN A 102 -1.46 -6.68 14.99
N VAL A 103 -1.99 -7.91 15.01
CA VAL A 103 -1.98 -8.84 13.86
C VAL A 103 -2.60 -8.28 12.58
N ARG A 104 -3.48 -7.27 12.69
CA ARG A 104 -4.08 -6.60 11.52
C ARG A 104 -3.08 -5.74 10.74
N ALA A 105 -1.91 -5.42 11.31
CA ALA A 105 -0.90 -4.60 10.66
C ALA A 105 -0.50 -5.14 9.28
N GLU A 106 -0.33 -6.46 9.15
CA GLU A 106 0.01 -7.09 7.87
C GLU A 106 -0.98 -6.73 6.77
N ARG A 107 -2.28 -6.81 7.06
CA ARG A 107 -3.34 -6.51 6.09
C ARG A 107 -3.23 -5.08 5.58
N TYR A 108 -3.08 -4.10 6.48
CA TYR A 108 -2.99 -2.69 6.09
C TYR A 108 -1.70 -2.38 5.35
N LEU A 109 -0.56 -2.89 5.83
CA LEU A 109 0.74 -2.66 5.17
C LEU A 109 0.82 -3.33 3.80
N LYS A 110 0.27 -4.53 3.65
CA LYS A 110 0.10 -5.20 2.35
C LYS A 110 -0.79 -4.38 1.43
N MET A 111 -1.93 -3.87 1.92
CA MET A 111 -2.82 -3.03 1.12
C MET A 111 -2.13 -1.73 0.68
N ALA A 112 -1.40 -1.05 1.57
CA ALA A 112 -0.64 0.15 1.23
C ALA A 112 0.42 -0.13 0.15
N TYR A 113 1.16 -1.24 0.28
CA TYR A 113 2.12 -1.68 -0.74
C TYR A 113 1.44 -2.01 -2.08
N LEU A 114 0.29 -2.68 -2.08
CA LEU A 114 -0.45 -2.98 -3.32
C LEU A 114 -1.04 -1.72 -3.98
N LEU A 115 -1.45 -0.73 -3.18
CA LEU A 115 -1.88 0.57 -3.68
C LEU A 115 -0.74 1.34 -4.33
N ASP A 116 0.52 1.11 -3.99
CA ASP A 116 1.65 1.77 -4.63
C ASP A 116 2.92 0.92 -4.52
N LYS A 117 3.04 -0.08 -5.41
CA LYS A 117 4.17 -1.03 -5.41
C LYS A 117 5.52 -0.34 -5.69
N GLY A 118 5.48 0.82 -6.33
CA GLY A 118 6.65 1.66 -6.62
C GLY A 118 7.11 2.49 -5.41
N ASN A 119 6.32 2.57 -4.34
CA ASN A 119 6.70 3.32 -3.16
C ASN A 119 7.66 2.52 -2.25
N PRO A 120 8.92 2.97 -2.09
CA PRO A 120 9.93 2.23 -1.32
C PRO A 120 9.60 2.21 0.18
N VAL A 121 8.91 3.22 0.72
CA VAL A 121 8.51 3.25 2.14
C VAL A 121 7.45 2.18 2.40
N CYS A 122 6.38 2.11 1.59
CA CYS A 122 5.37 1.05 1.70
C CYS A 122 6.00 -0.34 1.57
N LYS A 123 6.90 -0.52 0.61
CA LYS A 123 7.65 -1.76 0.38
C LYS A 123 8.45 -2.16 1.63
N SER A 124 9.16 -1.22 2.25
CA SER A 124 9.96 -1.49 3.45
C SER A 124 9.11 -1.88 4.67
N TYR A 125 7.96 -1.23 4.89
CA TYR A 125 7.07 -1.59 6.00
C TYR A 125 6.40 -2.94 5.79
N TYR A 126 6.02 -3.27 4.55
CA TYR A 126 5.50 -4.61 4.26
C TYR A 126 6.59 -5.67 4.43
N GLY A 127 7.82 -5.41 3.98
CA GLY A 127 8.95 -6.30 4.23
C GLY A 127 9.23 -6.52 5.72
N LEU A 128 9.19 -5.45 6.54
CA LEU A 128 9.38 -5.55 7.99
C LEU A 128 8.35 -6.46 8.66
N VAL A 129 7.05 -6.29 8.36
CA VAL A 129 6.01 -7.12 8.99
C VAL A 129 6.12 -8.58 8.54
N LEU A 130 6.57 -8.86 7.31
CA LEU A 130 6.85 -10.23 6.87
C LEU A 130 7.97 -10.89 7.67
N VAL A 131 9.05 -10.15 7.99
CA VAL A 131 10.12 -10.66 8.87
C VAL A 131 9.56 -11.03 10.25
N PHE A 132 8.72 -10.18 10.85
CA PHE A 132 8.08 -10.47 12.13
C PHE A 132 7.17 -11.70 12.07
N LEU A 133 6.54 -11.95 10.92
CA LEU A 133 5.73 -13.13 10.65
C LEU A 133 6.54 -14.36 10.21
N GLN A 134 7.86 -14.34 10.40
CA GLN A 134 8.79 -15.44 10.04
C GLN A 134 8.88 -15.75 8.54
N LYS A 135 8.37 -14.87 7.68
CA LYS A 135 8.56 -14.92 6.22
C LYS A 135 9.83 -14.16 5.85
N ILE A 136 10.96 -14.67 6.33
CA ILE A 136 12.23 -13.93 6.40
C ILE A 136 12.75 -13.58 5.00
N ASP A 137 12.77 -14.55 4.09
CA ASP A 137 13.34 -14.35 2.75
C ASP A 137 12.56 -13.30 1.95
N GLU A 138 11.23 -13.42 1.89
CA GLU A 138 10.34 -12.45 1.25
C GLU A 138 10.48 -11.05 1.89
N GLY A 139 10.53 -10.99 3.23
CA GLY A 139 10.65 -9.75 3.98
C GLY A 139 11.96 -9.02 3.72
N LEU A 140 13.09 -9.73 3.78
CA LEU A 140 14.41 -9.18 3.50
C LEU A 140 14.58 -8.80 2.03
N GLU A 141 14.01 -9.56 1.09
CA GLU A 141 14.01 -9.20 -0.32
C GLU A 141 13.35 -7.84 -0.55
N LEU A 142 12.14 -7.63 0.00
CA LEU A 142 11.43 -6.35 -0.11
C LEU A 142 12.18 -5.19 0.57
N LEU A 143 12.73 -5.43 1.77
CA LEU A 143 13.51 -4.42 2.50
C LEU A 143 14.77 -4.01 1.73
N ASN A 144 15.51 -4.97 1.19
CA ASN A 144 16.72 -4.70 0.41
C ASN A 144 16.40 -3.98 -0.91
N LYS A 145 15.31 -4.36 -1.59
CA LYS A 145 14.83 -3.62 -2.78
C LYS A 145 14.49 -2.17 -2.43
N ALA A 146 13.70 -1.94 -1.38
CA ALA A 146 13.37 -0.59 -0.92
C ALA A 146 14.63 0.24 -0.60
N TYR A 147 15.59 -0.38 0.06
CA TYR A 147 16.86 0.26 0.40
C TYR A 147 17.72 0.57 -0.84
N SER A 148 17.74 -0.30 -1.85
CA SER A 148 18.46 -0.02 -3.11
C SER A 148 17.87 1.17 -3.89
N GLU A 149 16.57 1.42 -3.75
CA GLU A 149 15.88 2.55 -4.40
C GLU A 149 16.13 3.88 -3.68
N VAL A 150 16.06 3.90 -2.34
CA VAL A 150 16.27 5.11 -1.54
C VAL A 150 17.12 4.80 -0.29
N PRO A 151 18.47 4.70 -0.44
CA PRO A 151 19.36 4.23 0.63
C PRO A 151 19.39 5.10 1.90
N ASP A 152 19.11 6.40 1.76
CA ASP A 152 19.17 7.37 2.87
C ASP A 152 17.77 7.80 3.34
N ASN A 153 16.76 6.97 3.12
CA ASN A 153 15.44 7.18 3.73
C ASN A 153 15.44 6.67 5.19
N LEU A 154 15.04 7.54 6.12
CA LEU A 154 15.03 7.23 7.55
C LEU A 154 14.18 6.00 7.88
N ASP A 155 12.94 5.92 7.38
CA ASP A 155 12.04 4.80 7.69
C ASP A 155 12.58 3.47 7.19
N ILE A 156 13.18 3.45 5.99
CA ILE A 156 13.77 2.22 5.42
C ILE A 156 14.96 1.75 6.25
N LEU A 157 15.84 2.67 6.65
CA LEU A 157 16.99 2.35 7.51
C LEU A 157 16.54 1.80 8.87
N LEU A 158 15.52 2.42 9.47
CA LEU A 158 14.95 1.94 10.73
C LEU A 158 14.27 0.59 10.58
N ASN A 159 13.51 0.37 9.50
CA ASN A 159 12.87 -0.90 9.21
C ASN A 159 13.89 -2.03 9.02
N LEU A 160 14.99 -1.78 8.30
CA LEU A 160 16.10 -2.73 8.19
C LEU A 160 16.78 -3.01 9.53
N SER A 161 17.06 -1.94 10.31
CA SER A 161 17.63 -2.08 11.65
C SER A 161 16.77 -2.95 12.56
N GLU A 162 15.46 -2.76 12.49
CA GLU A 162 14.48 -3.46 13.31
C GLU A 162 14.30 -4.92 12.87
N ALA A 163 14.29 -5.18 11.57
CA ALA A 163 14.30 -6.52 11.01
C ALA A 163 15.55 -7.31 11.43
N TYR A 164 16.74 -6.73 11.30
CA TYR A 164 17.98 -7.41 11.72
C TYR A 164 18.06 -7.60 13.23
N LEU A 165 17.51 -6.68 14.03
CA LEU A 165 17.42 -6.87 15.48
C LEU A 165 16.54 -8.07 15.83
N GLU A 166 15.39 -8.22 15.16
CA GLU A 166 14.50 -9.36 15.36
C GLU A 166 15.21 -10.68 15.07
N LEU A 167 15.95 -10.72 13.97
CA LEU A 167 16.77 -11.87 13.54
C LEU A 167 18.04 -12.09 14.38
N ASN A 168 18.23 -11.32 15.45
CA ASN A 168 19.43 -11.34 16.30
C ASN A 168 20.76 -11.04 15.55
N ARG A 169 20.68 -10.37 14.41
CA ARG A 169 21.81 -9.92 13.58
C ARG A 169 22.24 -8.52 14.03
N LEU A 170 22.82 -8.48 15.24
CA LEU A 170 23.07 -7.24 15.97
C LEU A 170 24.04 -6.28 15.27
N ARG A 171 25.02 -6.81 14.53
CA ARG A 171 26.01 -6.02 13.81
C ARG A 171 25.35 -5.23 12.66
N GLU A 172 24.54 -5.90 11.87
CA GLU A 172 23.78 -5.31 10.76
C GLU A 172 22.78 -4.29 11.28
N SER A 173 22.04 -4.63 12.34
CA SER A 173 21.13 -3.69 13.01
C SER A 173 21.84 -2.39 13.41
N LYS A 174 22.97 -2.49 14.13
CA LYS A 174 23.79 -1.33 14.55
C LYS A 174 24.30 -0.51 13.37
N ASN A 175 24.65 -1.14 12.24
CA ASN A 175 25.13 -0.42 11.05
C ASN A 175 24.03 0.47 10.44
N PHE A 176 22.82 -0.06 10.27
CA PHE A 176 21.69 0.73 9.74
C PHE A 176 21.25 1.81 10.73
N LEU A 177 21.22 1.51 12.02
CA LEU A 177 20.89 2.48 13.06
C LEU A 177 21.86 3.65 13.11
N LYS A 178 23.18 3.39 12.98
CA LYS A 178 24.21 4.43 12.91
C LYS A 178 23.99 5.37 11.73
N ARG A 179 23.49 4.86 10.60
CA ARG A 179 23.13 5.67 9.44
C ARG A 179 21.86 6.48 9.66
N ALA A 180 20.82 5.88 10.23
CA ALA A 180 19.60 6.58 10.61
C ALA A 180 19.89 7.77 11.54
N MET A 181 20.78 7.59 12.52
CA MET A 181 21.23 8.65 13.44
C MET A 181 21.99 9.80 12.77
N ARG A 182 22.57 9.59 11.57
CA ARG A 182 23.18 10.69 10.80
C ARG A 182 22.13 11.59 10.14
N ILE A 183 20.95 11.03 9.85
CA ILE A 183 19.83 11.77 9.25
C ILE A 183 19.07 12.50 10.34
N GLU A 184 18.62 11.78 11.37
CA GLU A 184 17.82 12.34 12.45
C GLU A 184 18.22 11.72 13.79
N LYS A 185 18.92 12.48 14.64
CA LYS A 185 19.41 11.96 15.93
C LYS A 185 18.28 11.76 16.95
N ASN A 186 17.29 12.65 16.95
CA ASN A 186 16.26 12.74 17.99
C ASN A 186 14.96 12.04 17.56
N ASN A 187 15.08 10.80 17.08
CA ASN A 187 13.93 10.01 16.67
C ASN A 187 13.57 8.97 17.74
N SER A 188 12.30 8.88 18.11
CA SER A 188 11.83 7.95 19.16
C SER A 188 12.07 6.47 18.82
N ARG A 189 12.00 6.10 17.53
CA ARG A 189 12.28 4.72 17.08
C ARG A 189 13.76 4.37 17.27
N ILE A 190 14.66 5.31 17.03
CA ILE A 190 16.11 5.10 17.26
C ILE A 190 16.38 4.80 18.73
N ILE A 191 15.79 5.60 19.63
CA ILE A 191 15.95 5.42 21.08
C ILE A 191 15.45 4.03 21.49
N SER A 192 14.26 3.63 21.04
CA SER A 192 13.69 2.32 21.33
C SER A 192 14.55 1.15 20.84
N ILE A 193 15.10 1.24 19.62
CA ILE A 193 16.00 0.21 19.07
C ILE A 193 17.31 0.15 19.88
N LEU A 194 17.88 1.30 20.27
CA LEU A 194 19.09 1.35 21.10
C LEU A 194 18.89 0.68 22.47
N GLU A 195 17.74 0.91 23.11
CA GLU A 195 17.41 0.28 24.40
C GLU A 195 17.34 -1.25 24.27
N ARG A 196 16.64 -1.76 23.25
CA ARG A 196 16.56 -3.19 22.96
C ARG A 196 17.92 -3.82 22.64
N LEU A 197 18.80 -3.08 21.97
CA LEU A 197 20.17 -3.53 21.65
C LEU A 197 21.09 -3.60 22.88
N LYS A 198 20.81 -2.87 23.97
CA LYS A 198 21.60 -2.96 25.21
C LYS A 198 21.27 -4.20 26.04
N GLY A 199 20.06 -4.74 25.89
CA GLY A 199 19.58 -5.92 26.60
C GLY A 199 19.86 -7.25 25.92
N ARG A 200 20.60 -7.27 24.81
CA ARG A 200 21.02 -8.45 24.04
C ARG A 200 22.53 -8.49 23.91
#